data_AF-A0A5B0P0J5-F1
#
_entry.id   AF-A0A5B0P0J5-F1
#
_cell.length_a   1.000
_cell.length_b   1.000
_cell.length_c   1.000
_cell.angle_alpha   90.00
_cell.angle_beta   90.00
_cell.angle_gamma   90.00
#
_symmetry.space_group_name_H-M   'P 1'
#
loop_
_entity.id
_entity.type
_entity.pdbx_description
1 polymer ?
#
loop_
_entity_poly.entity_id
_entity_poly.type
_entity_poly.pdbx_seq_one_letter_code
_entity_poly.pdbx_strand_id
1 'polypeptide(L)'
;MGLRPAECKRDAAYAQFEQVRLKIPPEKPLAVQQWRGLIAVNYPARKFGITRHLPFDQARKLCPELICVHVATYAHGDSETEAKYHENPRAETHKVSLDPYRRESVKILKIFSESCPTIEKASIDEAFLDFSIPVREILCTRYAFPSLEALQDSSSEISLDDPLPNPPPLDLEDLLRSSQSNLVPLDVDSDHPSNTWTDIALLIGAELMARCRQQVFDRLGYTCSAGIATNKVNHKDCSFFLA
;
A
#
# COMPACT_ATOMS: atom_id res chain seq x y z
N MET A 1 14.37 18.69 -7.49
CA MET A 1 13.92 17.98 -6.29
C MET A 1 13.16 16.72 -6.71
N GLY A 2 13.62 15.53 -6.32
CA GLY A 2 12.94 14.27 -6.64
C GLY A 2 11.95 13.92 -5.54
N LEU A 3 10.69 13.73 -5.88
CA LEU A 3 9.64 13.34 -4.95
C LEU A 3 9.66 11.82 -4.78
N ARG A 4 10.30 11.33 -3.70
CA ARG A 4 10.54 9.89 -3.47
C ARG A 4 10.07 9.47 -2.09
N PRO A 5 9.67 8.21 -1.87
CA PRO A 5 8.73 7.33 -2.59
C PRO A 5 7.26 7.54 -2.12
N ALA A 6 6.33 6.66 -2.49
CA ALA A 6 5.12 6.34 -1.74
C ALA A 6 5.28 4.91 -1.22
N GLU A 7 5.08 4.68 0.08
CA GLU A 7 5.07 3.33 0.65
C GLU A 7 3.64 2.80 0.62
N CYS A 8 3.42 1.67 -0.06
CA CYS A 8 2.13 0.98 -0.05
C CYS A 8 2.25 -0.31 0.75
N LYS A 9 1.44 -0.41 1.81
CA LYS A 9 1.31 -1.55 2.69
C LYS A 9 -0.04 -2.23 2.51
N ARG A 10 -0.07 -3.56 2.63
CA ARG A 10 -1.32 -4.32 2.66
C ARG A 10 -1.68 -4.68 4.08
N ASP A 11 -2.81 -4.16 4.55
CA ASP A 11 -3.24 -4.44 5.90
C ASP A 11 -3.76 -5.87 6.03
N ALA A 12 -3.26 -6.61 7.02
CA ALA A 12 -3.66 -8.00 7.23
C ALA A 12 -3.59 -8.85 5.93
N ALA A 13 -2.54 -8.67 5.13
CA ALA A 13 -2.43 -9.17 3.75
C ALA A 13 -2.88 -10.63 3.57
N TYR A 14 -2.39 -11.55 4.41
CA TYR A 14 -2.75 -12.97 4.25
C TYR A 14 -4.24 -13.21 4.56
N ALA A 15 -4.81 -12.50 5.53
CA ALA A 15 -6.23 -12.60 5.82
C ALA A 15 -7.09 -12.09 4.66
N GLN A 16 -6.70 -10.99 4.00
CA GLN A 16 -7.38 -10.52 2.80
C GLN A 16 -7.25 -11.51 1.63
N PHE A 17 -6.08 -12.11 1.45
CA PHE A 17 -5.86 -13.13 0.41
C PHE A 17 -6.78 -14.34 0.61
N GLU A 18 -6.90 -14.83 1.84
CA GLU A 18 -7.83 -15.91 2.17
C GLU A 18 -9.30 -15.48 2.06
N GLN A 19 -9.63 -14.26 2.45
CA GLN A 19 -10.98 -13.71 2.36
C GLN A 19 -11.46 -13.68 0.90
N VAL A 20 -10.63 -13.20 -0.03
CA VAL A 20 -10.96 -13.20 -1.47
C VAL A 20 -11.02 -14.63 -2.02
N ARG A 21 -10.04 -15.49 -1.70
CA ARG A 21 -10.00 -16.88 -2.17
C ARG A 21 -11.25 -17.66 -1.77
N LEU A 22 -11.71 -17.47 -0.53
CA LEU A 22 -12.88 -18.16 0.03
C LEU A 22 -14.19 -17.39 -0.16
N LYS A 23 -14.17 -16.21 -0.80
CA LYS A 23 -15.34 -15.34 -1.00
C LYS A 23 -16.06 -15.00 0.31
N ILE A 24 -15.29 -14.72 1.35
CA ILE A 24 -15.79 -14.38 2.68
C ILE A 24 -16.11 -12.87 2.71
N PRO A 25 -17.27 -12.45 3.24
CA PRO A 25 -17.60 -11.04 3.39
C PRO A 25 -16.59 -10.30 4.30
N PRO A 26 -16.23 -9.04 4.01
CA PRO A 26 -15.23 -8.27 4.74
C PRO A 26 -15.60 -7.97 6.19
N GLU A 27 -16.87 -8.12 6.56
CA GLU A 27 -17.38 -7.90 7.92
C GLU A 27 -17.14 -9.10 8.83
N LYS A 28 -16.83 -10.28 8.28
CA LYS A 28 -16.67 -11.50 9.07
C LYS A 28 -15.28 -11.57 9.71
N PRO A 29 -15.17 -11.99 10.99
CA PRO A 29 -13.87 -12.17 11.63
C PRO A 29 -13.12 -13.34 10.99
N LEU A 30 -11.94 -13.06 10.48
CA LEU A 30 -11.05 -14.04 9.84
C LEU A 30 -9.63 -13.91 10.36
N ALA A 31 -9.02 -15.06 10.63
CA ALA A 31 -7.60 -15.16 10.94
C ALA A 31 -6.93 -16.27 10.12
N VAL A 32 -5.66 -16.06 9.79
CA VAL A 32 -4.81 -17.06 9.15
C VAL A 32 -3.89 -17.64 10.20
N GLN A 33 -3.86 -18.96 10.29
CA GLN A 33 -3.00 -19.70 11.22
C GLN A 33 -1.87 -20.42 10.49
N GLN A 34 -0.73 -20.49 11.17
CA GLN A 34 0.36 -21.39 10.86
C GLN A 34 0.57 -22.29 12.07
N TRP A 35 0.20 -23.56 11.94
CA TRP A 35 0.12 -24.50 13.05
C TRP A 35 -0.80 -23.95 14.14
N ARG A 36 -0.29 -23.76 15.36
CA ARG A 36 -1.06 -23.26 16.51
C ARG A 36 -1.18 -21.74 16.57
N GLY A 37 -0.33 -20.99 15.86
CA GLY A 37 -0.23 -19.53 15.99
C GLY A 37 -0.91 -18.78 14.85
N LEU A 38 -1.57 -17.67 15.17
CA LEU A 38 -2.12 -16.76 14.16
C LEU A 38 -1.01 -15.90 13.53
N ILE A 39 -0.95 -15.88 12.20
CA ILE A 39 0.03 -15.10 11.43
C ILE A 39 -0.58 -13.85 10.77
N ALA A 40 -1.90 -13.81 10.57
CA ALA A 40 -2.62 -12.64 10.11
C ALA A 40 -4.04 -12.60 10.70
N VAL A 41 -4.54 -11.39 10.97
CA VAL A 41 -5.86 -11.17 11.59
C VAL A 41 -6.49 -9.96 10.92
N ASN A 42 -7.69 -10.13 10.36
CA ASN A 42 -8.42 -9.05 9.72
C ASN A 42 -9.04 -8.07 10.73
N TYR A 43 -9.44 -6.89 10.27
CA TYR A 43 -9.95 -5.82 11.13
C TYR A 43 -11.17 -6.22 11.99
N PRO A 44 -12.20 -6.91 11.46
CA PRO A 44 -13.30 -7.40 12.30
C PRO A 44 -12.84 -8.30 13.45
N ALA A 45 -11.90 -9.23 13.22
CA ALA A 45 -11.39 -10.10 14.26
C ALA A 45 -10.60 -9.33 15.35
N ARG A 46 -9.90 -8.25 14.99
CA ARG A 46 -9.17 -7.41 15.97
C ARG A 46 -10.09 -6.75 17.00
N LYS A 47 -11.36 -6.48 16.66
CA LYS A 47 -12.36 -5.91 17.59
C LYS A 47 -12.63 -6.81 18.80
N PHE A 48 -12.37 -8.12 18.67
CA PHE A 48 -12.50 -9.10 19.75
C PHE A 48 -11.22 -9.28 20.57
N GLY A 49 -10.22 -8.41 20.38
CA GLY A 49 -8.91 -8.52 21.04
C GLY A 49 -7.99 -9.59 20.44
N ILE A 50 -8.32 -10.12 19.26
CA ILE A 50 -7.50 -11.12 18.58
C ILE A 50 -6.30 -10.42 17.93
N THR A 51 -5.10 -10.82 18.33
CA THR A 51 -3.84 -10.28 17.80
C THR A 51 -3.02 -11.35 17.10
N ARG A 52 -2.00 -10.92 16.34
CA ARG A 52 -1.00 -11.84 15.80
C ARG A 52 -0.32 -12.61 16.94
N HIS A 53 0.10 -13.84 16.65
CA HIS A 53 0.71 -14.80 17.59
C HIS A 53 -0.20 -15.36 18.68
N LEU A 54 -1.46 -14.91 18.77
CA LEU A 54 -2.41 -15.54 19.68
C LEU A 54 -2.60 -17.01 19.28
N PRO A 55 -2.64 -17.97 20.23
CA PRO A 55 -2.95 -19.36 19.91
C PRO A 55 -4.38 -19.50 19.40
N PHE A 56 -4.59 -20.37 18.41
CA PHE A 56 -5.91 -20.66 17.83
C PHE A 56 -6.97 -20.97 18.91
N ASP A 57 -6.62 -21.79 19.89
CA ASP A 57 -7.54 -22.21 20.96
C ASP A 57 -8.05 -21.03 21.80
N GLN A 58 -7.23 -19.99 21.96
CA GLN A 58 -7.60 -18.77 22.68
C GLN A 58 -8.40 -17.82 21.79
N ALA A 59 -7.99 -17.65 20.53
CA ALA A 59 -8.71 -16.83 19.57
C ALA A 59 -10.17 -17.30 19.39
N ARG A 60 -10.40 -18.61 19.34
CA ARG A 60 -11.73 -19.21 19.23
C ARG A 60 -12.59 -19.03 20.49
N LYS A 61 -11.99 -18.88 21.67
CA LYS A 61 -12.72 -18.55 22.90
C LYS A 61 -13.18 -17.09 22.91
N LEU A 62 -12.37 -16.18 22.36
CA LEU A 62 -12.71 -14.76 22.24
C LEU A 62 -13.80 -14.51 21.19
N CYS A 63 -13.78 -15.27 20.09
CA CYS A 63 -14.70 -15.15 18.98
C CYS A 63 -15.09 -16.56 18.47
N PRO A 64 -16.18 -17.16 18.98
CA PRO A 64 -16.64 -18.49 18.56
C PRO A 64 -16.94 -18.61 17.06
N GLU A 65 -17.34 -17.52 16.42
CA GLU A 65 -17.64 -17.37 14.99
C GLU A 65 -16.40 -17.08 14.12
N LEU A 66 -15.20 -17.05 14.71
CA LEU A 66 -13.96 -16.77 13.99
C LEU A 66 -13.72 -17.79 12.89
N ILE A 67 -13.59 -17.31 11.66
CA ILE A 67 -13.18 -18.12 10.53
C ILE A 67 -11.66 -18.23 10.57
N CYS A 68 -11.15 -19.40 10.92
CA CYS A 68 -9.72 -19.64 10.99
C CYS A 68 -9.28 -20.50 9.81
N VAL A 69 -8.32 -20.00 9.03
CA VAL A 69 -7.82 -20.64 7.82
C VAL A 69 -6.37 -21.04 8.03
N HIS A 70 -6.03 -22.30 7.81
CA HIS A 70 -4.64 -22.73 7.83
C HIS A 70 -3.98 -22.43 6.47
N VAL A 71 -2.72 -22.00 6.52
CA VAL A 71 -1.88 -21.83 5.32
C VAL A 71 -1.77 -23.13 4.52
N ALA A 72 -1.54 -23.03 3.21
CA ALA A 72 -1.29 -24.20 2.37
C ALA A 72 -0.08 -25.00 2.86
N THR A 73 -0.09 -26.30 2.60
CA THR A 73 0.98 -27.22 3.01
C THR A 73 1.29 -28.25 1.94
N TYR A 74 2.51 -28.80 2.00
CA TYR A 74 2.91 -30.04 1.35
C TYR A 74 2.73 -31.20 2.32
N ALA A 75 2.12 -32.30 1.89
CA ALA A 75 2.00 -33.51 2.68
C ALA A 75 3.20 -34.45 2.43
N HIS A 76 3.64 -35.17 3.46
CA HIS A 76 4.71 -36.15 3.35
C HIS A 76 4.29 -37.32 2.45
N GLY A 77 5.10 -37.63 1.44
CA GLY A 77 4.82 -38.71 0.48
C GLY A 77 3.88 -38.31 -0.67
N ASP A 78 3.42 -37.05 -0.72
CA ASP A 78 2.72 -36.53 -1.89
C ASP A 78 3.72 -36.34 -3.04
N SER A 79 3.44 -36.92 -4.21
CA SER A 79 4.28 -36.76 -5.40
C SER A 79 4.06 -35.41 -6.08
N GLU A 80 3.07 -34.65 -5.62
CA GLU A 80 2.72 -33.36 -6.17
C GLU A 80 3.70 -32.26 -5.73
N THR A 81 4.12 -31.46 -6.72
CA THR A 81 5.04 -30.33 -6.55
C THR A 81 4.33 -29.06 -6.07
N GLU A 82 3.01 -29.08 -5.93
CA GLU A 82 2.19 -27.93 -5.57
C GLU A 82 1.61 -28.03 -4.16
N ALA A 83 1.60 -26.91 -3.44
CA ALA A 83 1.03 -26.85 -2.10
C ALA A 83 -0.50 -26.79 -2.15
N LYS A 84 -1.16 -27.51 -1.22
CA LYS A 84 -2.62 -27.59 -1.12
C LYS A 84 -3.14 -27.13 0.24
N TYR A 85 -4.40 -26.73 0.28
CA TYR A 85 -5.12 -26.47 1.53
C TYR A 85 -5.68 -27.79 2.07
N HIS A 86 -5.04 -28.34 3.09
CA HIS A 86 -5.48 -29.56 3.76
C HIS A 86 -6.42 -29.22 4.92
N GLU A 87 -7.40 -30.08 5.21
CA GLU A 87 -8.37 -29.84 6.30
C GLU A 87 -7.72 -29.90 7.69
N ASN A 88 -6.82 -30.86 7.92
CA ASN A 88 -6.20 -31.10 9.22
C ASN A 88 -4.67 -31.30 9.09
N PRO A 89 -3.92 -30.28 8.64
CA PRO A 89 -2.47 -30.39 8.50
C PRO A 89 -1.81 -30.51 9.87
N ARG A 90 -0.78 -31.35 9.96
CA ARG A 90 0.01 -31.60 11.18
C ARG A 90 1.47 -31.28 10.94
N ALA A 91 2.14 -30.70 11.93
CA ALA A 91 3.54 -30.27 11.80
C ALA A 91 4.51 -31.43 11.57
N GLU A 92 4.14 -32.64 12.00
CA GLU A 92 4.94 -33.85 11.87
C GLU A 92 4.88 -34.44 10.45
N THR A 93 3.78 -34.21 9.73
CA THR A 93 3.51 -34.85 8.43
C THR A 93 3.41 -33.85 7.28
N HIS A 94 3.39 -32.54 7.57
CA HIS A 94 3.23 -31.50 6.57
C HIS A 94 4.28 -30.40 6.71
N LYS A 95 4.55 -29.72 5.60
CA LYS A 95 5.40 -28.52 5.56
C LYS A 95 4.61 -27.34 5.01
N VAL A 96 4.69 -26.19 5.68
CA VAL A 96 4.01 -24.96 5.26
C VAL A 96 4.54 -24.44 3.93
N SER A 97 3.62 -23.97 3.08
CA SER A 97 3.91 -23.16 1.91
C SER A 97 3.18 -21.81 1.99
N LEU A 98 3.95 -20.74 1.79
CA LEU A 98 3.42 -19.38 1.63
C LEU A 98 3.40 -18.95 0.16
N ASP A 99 3.62 -19.89 -0.76
CA ASP A 99 3.64 -19.60 -2.19
C ASP A 99 2.34 -19.01 -2.73
N PRO A 100 1.13 -19.43 -2.26
CA PRO A 100 -0.10 -18.75 -2.63
C PRO A 100 -0.04 -17.24 -2.35
N TYR A 101 0.43 -16.84 -1.17
CA TYR A 101 0.55 -15.43 -0.79
C TYR A 101 1.64 -14.69 -1.58
N ARG A 102 2.75 -15.38 -1.91
CA ARG A 102 3.79 -14.81 -2.79
C ARG A 102 3.25 -14.55 -4.20
N ARG A 103 2.42 -15.46 -4.73
CA ARG A 103 1.77 -15.29 -6.04
C ARG A 103 0.83 -14.08 -6.03
N GLU A 104 0.01 -13.90 -4.98
CA GLU A 104 -0.84 -12.70 -4.85
C GLU A 104 -0.02 -11.41 -4.75
N SER A 105 1.07 -11.41 -3.98
CA SER A 105 2.02 -10.29 -3.90
C SER A 105 2.58 -9.89 -5.27
N VAL A 106 2.94 -10.87 -6.12
CA VAL A 106 3.42 -10.62 -7.48
C VAL A 106 2.35 -10.00 -8.38
N LYS A 107 1.07 -10.43 -8.27
CA LYS A 107 -0.03 -9.81 -9.03
C LYS A 107 -0.20 -8.33 -8.67
N ILE A 108 -0.07 -7.99 -7.40
CA ILE A 108 -0.19 -6.60 -6.93
C ILE A 108 0.99 -5.76 -7.43
N LEU A 109 2.22 -6.29 -7.34
CA LEU A 109 3.40 -5.62 -7.90
C LEU A 109 3.28 -5.39 -9.41
N LYS A 110 2.66 -6.31 -10.14
CA LYS A 110 2.37 -6.14 -11.56
C LYS A 110 1.45 -4.94 -11.81
N ILE A 111 0.35 -4.81 -11.05
CA ILE A 111 -0.56 -3.66 -11.16
C ILE A 111 0.19 -2.35 -10.86
N PHE A 112 1.03 -2.33 -9.82
CA PHE A 112 1.84 -1.15 -9.55
C PHE A 112 2.80 -0.84 -10.70
N SER A 113 3.44 -1.84 -11.31
CA SER A 113 4.38 -1.63 -12.43
C SER A 113 3.73 -1.08 -13.69
N GLU A 114 2.42 -1.26 -13.85
CA GLU A 114 1.65 -0.64 -14.95
C GLU A 114 1.45 0.88 -14.71
N SER A 115 1.46 1.34 -13.46
CA SER A 115 1.16 2.72 -13.08
C SER A 115 2.39 3.52 -12.63
N CYS A 116 3.49 2.85 -12.27
CA CYS A 116 4.70 3.46 -11.76
C CYS A 116 5.94 2.80 -12.40
N PRO A 117 6.82 3.58 -13.06
CA PRO A 117 7.97 3.02 -13.78
C PRO A 117 9.05 2.47 -12.85
N THR A 118 9.13 2.97 -11.61
CA THR A 118 10.18 2.61 -10.66
C THR A 118 9.54 2.12 -9.37
N ILE A 119 9.78 0.84 -9.04
CA ILE A 119 9.21 0.16 -7.88
C ILE A 119 10.29 -0.66 -7.20
N GLU A 120 10.33 -0.59 -5.88
CA GLU A 120 11.22 -1.37 -5.04
C GLU A 120 10.40 -2.21 -4.08
N LYS A 121 10.48 -3.54 -4.20
CA LYS A 121 9.82 -4.45 -3.29
C LYS A 121 10.54 -4.45 -1.93
N ALA A 122 9.84 -4.04 -0.87
CA ALA A 122 10.39 -4.03 0.48
C ALA A 122 10.12 -5.37 1.21
N SER A 123 8.92 -5.91 1.06
CA SER A 123 8.52 -7.17 1.70
C SER A 123 7.45 -7.92 0.86
N ILE A 124 6.81 -8.95 1.43
CA ILE A 124 5.72 -9.66 0.74
C ILE A 124 4.48 -8.79 0.63
N ASP A 125 4.27 -7.87 1.56
CA ASP A 125 3.10 -7.01 1.68
C ASP A 125 3.39 -5.52 1.46
N GLU A 126 4.66 -5.14 1.27
CA GLU A 126 5.08 -3.73 1.14
C GLU A 126 5.96 -3.47 -0.10
N ALA A 127 5.78 -2.31 -0.71
CA ALA A 127 6.60 -1.81 -1.81
C ALA A 127 6.71 -0.28 -1.78
N PHE A 128 7.84 0.23 -2.26
CA PHE A 128 8.07 1.65 -2.51
C PHE A 128 7.86 1.96 -3.99
N LEU A 129 7.06 2.99 -4.28
CA LEU A 129 6.79 3.50 -5.63
C LEU A 129 7.45 4.87 -5.77
N ASP A 130 8.24 5.09 -6.82
CA ASP A 130 8.82 6.41 -7.12
C ASP A 130 8.01 7.13 -8.20
N PHE A 131 7.17 8.05 -7.75
CA PHE A 131 6.35 8.89 -8.63
C PHE A 131 7.07 10.15 -9.11
N SER A 132 8.37 10.34 -8.88
CA SER A 132 9.10 11.57 -9.27
C SER A 132 8.88 11.95 -10.73
N ILE A 133 8.99 10.98 -11.64
CA ILE A 133 8.85 11.20 -13.08
C ILE A 133 7.40 11.57 -13.44
N PRO A 134 6.38 10.73 -13.14
CA PRO A 134 5.00 11.05 -13.50
C PRO A 134 4.49 12.32 -12.82
N VAL A 135 4.90 12.61 -11.57
CA VAL A 135 4.57 13.87 -10.89
C VAL A 135 5.15 15.06 -11.64
N ARG A 136 6.42 14.97 -12.05
CA ARG A 136 7.07 16.04 -12.83
C ARG A 136 6.37 16.27 -14.17
N GLU A 137 6.00 15.22 -14.88
CA GLU A 137 5.27 15.33 -16.15
C GLU A 137 3.91 16.02 -15.97
N ILE A 138 3.16 15.65 -14.93
CA ILE A 138 1.87 16.27 -14.61
C ILE A 138 2.06 17.73 -14.19
N LEU A 139 3.08 18.05 -13.38
CA LEU A 139 3.39 19.42 -12.99
C LEU A 139 3.68 20.29 -14.22
N CYS A 140 4.54 19.83 -15.13
CA CYS A 140 4.86 20.55 -16.35
C CYS A 140 3.63 20.74 -17.25
N THR A 141 2.78 19.73 -17.37
CA THR A 141 1.58 19.77 -18.21
C THR A 141 0.49 20.67 -17.63
N ARG A 142 0.25 20.59 -16.31
CA ARG A 142 -0.87 21.26 -15.64
C ARG A 142 -0.61 22.73 -15.37
N TYR A 143 0.63 23.10 -15.06
CA TYR A 143 0.99 24.46 -14.65
C TYR A 143 1.84 25.21 -15.66
N ALA A 144 2.16 24.59 -16.80
CA ALA A 144 2.88 25.19 -17.94
C ALA A 144 3.95 26.18 -17.48
N PHE A 145 5.10 25.67 -17.01
CA PHE A 145 6.17 26.51 -16.47
C PHE A 145 6.76 27.40 -17.58
N PRO A 146 6.48 28.72 -17.61
CA PRO A 146 7.01 29.59 -18.66
C PRO A 146 8.54 29.67 -18.59
N SER A 147 9.09 29.51 -17.38
CA SER A 147 10.53 29.41 -17.13
C SER A 147 11.16 28.16 -17.74
N LEU A 148 10.43 27.05 -17.87
CA LEU A 148 10.94 25.81 -18.48
C LEU A 148 10.99 25.92 -20.01
N GLU A 149 10.04 26.63 -20.61
CA GLU A 149 10.05 26.99 -22.03
C GLU A 149 11.17 28.00 -22.34
N ALA A 150 11.34 29.01 -21.49
CA ALA A 150 12.41 30.00 -21.62
C ALA A 150 13.81 29.38 -21.42
N LEU A 151 13.98 28.39 -20.55
CA LEU A 151 15.25 27.63 -20.41
C LEU A 151 15.64 26.83 -21.66
N GLN A 152 14.69 26.54 -22.57
CA GLN A 152 14.97 25.91 -23.86
C GLN A 152 15.41 26.92 -24.92
N ASP A 153 15.18 28.22 -24.68
CA ASP A 153 15.65 29.31 -25.52
C ASP A 153 17.08 29.70 -25.11
N SER A 154 18.03 29.48 -26.03
CA SER A 154 19.44 29.81 -25.83
C SER A 154 19.72 31.31 -25.70
N SER A 155 18.71 32.16 -25.93
CA SER A 155 18.75 33.61 -25.74
C SER A 155 18.20 34.08 -24.38
N SER A 156 17.66 33.19 -23.54
CA SER A 156 17.14 33.59 -22.23
C SER A 156 18.24 33.75 -21.18
N GLU A 157 18.08 34.73 -20.28
CA GLU A 157 18.97 34.97 -19.14
C GLU A 157 18.68 34.04 -17.95
N ILE A 158 17.74 33.09 -18.09
CA ILE A 158 17.30 32.23 -17.00
C ILE A 158 18.36 31.16 -16.72
N SER A 159 18.86 31.14 -15.48
CA SER A 159 19.79 30.13 -14.98
C SER A 159 19.05 28.96 -14.35
N LEU A 160 19.71 27.79 -14.29
CA LEU A 160 19.23 26.63 -13.52
C LEU A 160 19.15 26.89 -12.02
N ASP A 161 19.87 27.91 -11.53
CA ASP A 161 19.89 28.32 -10.13
C ASP A 161 18.82 29.36 -9.78
N ASP A 162 18.05 29.85 -10.77
CA ASP A 162 17.00 30.82 -10.53
C ASP A 162 15.82 30.18 -9.77
N PRO A 163 15.22 30.90 -8.80
CA PRO A 163 14.10 30.38 -8.03
C PRO A 163 12.89 30.13 -8.93
N LEU A 164 12.16 29.05 -8.65
CA LEU A 164 10.86 28.82 -9.29
C LEU A 164 9.88 29.95 -8.94
N PRO A 165 8.96 30.31 -9.85
CA PRO A 165 7.88 31.24 -9.54
C PRO A 165 7.04 30.72 -8.37
N ASN A 166 6.28 31.59 -7.70
CA ASN A 166 5.38 31.12 -6.64
C ASN A 166 4.32 30.16 -7.22
N PRO A 167 4.01 29.06 -6.51
CA PRO A 167 2.96 28.15 -6.93
C PRO A 167 1.59 28.84 -6.88
N PRO A 168 0.64 28.41 -7.73
CA PRO A 168 -0.74 28.88 -7.62
C PRO A 168 -1.32 28.51 -6.24
N PRO A 169 -2.35 29.23 -5.75
CA PRO A 169 -2.98 28.90 -4.49
C PRO A 169 -3.51 27.47 -4.48
N LEU A 170 -3.01 26.63 -3.58
CA LEU A 170 -3.58 25.32 -3.26
C LEU A 170 -4.83 25.49 -2.39
N ASP A 171 -6.00 25.16 -2.93
CA ASP A 171 -7.16 24.86 -2.10
C ASP A 171 -7.11 23.37 -1.72
N LEU A 172 -6.45 23.09 -0.58
CA LEU A 172 -6.29 21.74 -0.08
C LEU A 172 -7.66 21.07 0.18
N GLU A 173 -8.66 21.83 0.65
CA GLU A 173 -10.00 21.32 0.95
C GLU A 173 -10.78 20.91 -0.31
N ASP A 174 -10.66 21.67 -1.40
CA ASP A 174 -11.28 21.29 -2.69
C ASP A 174 -10.60 20.05 -3.29
N LEU A 175 -9.27 19.98 -3.20
CA LEU A 175 -8.50 18.83 -3.69
C LEU A 175 -8.74 17.55 -2.86
N LEU A 176 -8.85 17.67 -1.54
CA LEU A 176 -9.24 16.57 -0.64
C LEU A 176 -10.62 16.03 -1.01
N ARG A 177 -11.60 16.91 -1.23
CA ARG A 177 -12.95 16.52 -1.64
C ARG A 177 -12.99 15.85 -3.01
N SER A 178 -12.22 16.34 -3.97
CA SER A 178 -12.19 15.82 -5.35
C SER A 178 -11.48 14.46 -5.48
N SER A 179 -10.45 14.21 -4.66
CA SER A 179 -9.58 13.04 -4.80
C SER A 179 -10.17 11.73 -4.24
N GLN A 180 -11.35 11.78 -3.60
CA GLN A 180 -11.95 10.64 -2.85
C GLN A 180 -10.97 9.93 -1.89
N SER A 181 -9.89 10.62 -1.54
CA SER A 181 -8.77 10.06 -0.80
C SER A 181 -8.82 10.60 0.61
N ASN A 182 -8.75 9.71 1.60
CA ASN A 182 -8.52 10.11 3.00
C ASN A 182 -7.06 10.55 3.13
N LEU A 183 -6.70 11.72 2.60
CA LEU A 183 -5.39 12.30 2.88
C LEU A 183 -5.48 12.95 4.26
N VAL A 184 -4.61 12.50 5.16
CA VAL A 184 -4.48 13.07 6.50
C VAL A 184 -3.14 13.80 6.52
N PRO A 185 -3.15 15.15 6.55
CA PRO A 185 -1.92 15.92 6.75
C PRO A 185 -1.37 15.59 8.13
N LEU A 186 -0.09 15.23 8.21
CA LEU A 186 0.54 14.82 9.49
C LEU A 186 1.19 16.01 10.23
N ASP A 187 1.41 17.14 9.56
CA ASP A 187 2.07 18.34 10.12
C ASP A 187 1.19 19.60 10.03
N VAL A 188 0.00 19.57 10.63
CA VAL A 188 -0.90 20.74 10.70
C VAL A 188 -0.37 21.87 11.61
N ASP A 189 0.56 21.59 12.52
CA ASP A 189 1.09 22.53 13.52
C ASP A 189 2.49 23.08 13.20
N SER A 190 2.99 22.88 11.98
CA SER A 190 4.33 23.34 11.59
C SER A 190 4.32 24.79 11.08
N ASP A 191 5.27 25.61 11.52
CA ASP A 191 5.56 26.98 11.00
C ASP A 191 6.02 26.98 9.52
N HIS A 192 5.79 25.89 8.78
CA HIS A 192 6.18 25.77 7.38
C HIS A 192 5.24 26.60 6.50
N PRO A 193 5.79 27.34 5.51
CA PRO A 193 4.97 28.07 4.57
C PRO A 193 4.07 27.09 3.83
N SER A 194 2.77 27.12 4.12
CA SER A 194 1.75 26.40 3.35
C SER A 194 1.77 26.90 1.91
N ASN A 195 1.61 26.00 0.93
CA ASN A 195 1.55 26.30 -0.51
C ASN A 195 2.93 26.44 -1.18
N THR A 196 3.72 25.37 -1.15
CA THR A 196 4.95 25.20 -1.93
C THR A 196 4.74 24.29 -3.15
N TRP A 197 5.67 24.32 -4.11
CA TRP A 197 5.68 23.33 -5.20
C TRP A 197 5.81 21.90 -4.69
N THR A 198 6.45 21.70 -3.54
CA THR A 198 6.55 20.39 -2.89
C THR A 198 5.18 19.88 -2.46
N ASP A 199 4.32 20.75 -1.92
CA ASP A 199 2.96 20.39 -1.52
C ASP A 199 2.11 19.98 -2.72
N ILE A 200 2.18 20.75 -3.82
CA ILE A 200 1.51 20.40 -5.08
C ILE A 200 2.00 19.04 -5.59
N ALA A 201 3.32 18.82 -5.52
CA ALA A 201 3.93 17.60 -6.03
C ALA A 201 3.56 16.38 -5.16
N LEU A 202 3.49 16.53 -3.82
CA LEU A 202 3.00 15.50 -2.90
C LEU A 202 1.54 15.17 -3.16
N LEU A 203 0.72 16.18 -3.44
CA LEU A 203 -0.70 16.01 -3.74
C LEU A 203 -0.93 15.25 -5.06
N ILE A 204 -0.16 15.55 -6.10
CA ILE A 204 -0.20 14.78 -7.34
C ILE A 204 0.26 13.34 -7.08
N GLY A 205 1.30 13.15 -6.27
CA GLY A 205 1.73 11.81 -5.82
C GLY A 205 0.62 11.05 -5.11
N ALA A 206 -0.15 11.73 -4.25
CA ALA A 206 -1.34 11.21 -3.58
C ALA A 206 -2.42 10.75 -4.54
N GLU A 207 -2.74 11.57 -5.54
CA GLU A 207 -3.71 11.20 -6.56
C GLU A 207 -3.27 9.95 -7.34
N LEU A 208 -1.99 9.88 -7.75
CA LEU A 208 -1.44 8.72 -8.45
C LEU A 208 -1.49 7.46 -7.59
N MET A 209 -1.12 7.55 -6.31
CA MET A 209 -1.16 6.42 -5.38
C MET A 209 -2.60 5.96 -5.12
N ALA A 210 -3.55 6.89 -4.97
CA ALA A 210 -4.96 6.56 -4.80
C ALA A 210 -5.50 5.76 -5.99
N ARG A 211 -5.18 6.19 -7.21
CA ARG A 211 -5.52 5.44 -8.44
C ARG A 211 -4.87 4.06 -8.46
N CYS A 212 -3.60 3.93 -8.04
CA CYS A 212 -2.93 2.62 -7.95
C CYS A 212 -3.63 1.69 -6.96
N ARG A 213 -4.02 2.19 -5.78
CA ARG A 213 -4.77 1.42 -4.76
C ARG A 213 -6.14 1.00 -5.28
N GLN A 214 -6.85 1.90 -5.96
CA GLN A 214 -8.15 1.60 -6.54
C GLN A 214 -8.05 0.49 -7.58
N GLN A 215 -7.04 0.51 -8.46
CA GLN A 215 -6.83 -0.57 -9.43
C GLN A 215 -6.54 -1.93 -8.77
N VAL A 216 -5.82 -1.95 -7.64
CA VAL A 216 -5.61 -3.19 -6.88
C VAL A 216 -6.93 -3.71 -6.31
N PHE A 217 -7.78 -2.82 -5.79
CA PHE A 217 -9.10 -3.18 -5.29
C PHE A 217 -10.02 -3.68 -6.41
N ASP A 218 -10.13 -2.96 -7.51
CA ASP A 218 -11.04 -3.29 -8.62
C ASP A 218 -10.68 -4.63 -9.28
N ARG A 219 -9.37 -4.91 -9.43
CA ARG A 219 -8.89 -6.11 -10.13
C ARG A 219 -8.73 -7.33 -9.24
N LEU A 220 -8.35 -7.14 -7.97
CA LEU A 220 -7.99 -8.24 -7.06
C LEU A 220 -8.82 -8.30 -5.77
N GLY A 221 -9.60 -7.27 -5.47
CA GLY A 221 -10.42 -7.17 -4.26
C GLY A 221 -9.62 -6.87 -2.99
N TYR A 222 -8.37 -6.43 -3.11
CA TYR A 222 -7.51 -6.14 -1.97
C TYR A 222 -7.51 -4.66 -1.62
N THR A 223 -7.69 -4.37 -0.33
CA THR A 223 -7.46 -3.04 0.24
C THR A 223 -6.00 -2.87 0.60
N CYS A 224 -5.48 -1.67 0.39
CA CYS A 224 -4.11 -1.28 0.69
C CYS A 224 -4.14 0.06 1.41
N SER A 225 -3.09 0.35 2.17
CA SER A 225 -2.84 1.61 2.87
C SER A 225 -1.54 2.18 2.34
N ALA A 226 -1.41 3.51 2.26
CA ALA A 226 -0.21 4.10 1.68
C ALA A 226 0.19 5.41 2.35
N GLY A 227 1.50 5.60 2.54
CA GLY A 227 2.11 6.84 3.00
C GLY A 227 2.83 7.55 1.85
N ILE A 228 2.81 8.89 1.85
CA ILE A 228 3.44 9.73 0.83
C ILE A 228 4.20 10.85 1.53
N ALA A 229 5.45 11.04 1.14
CA ALA A 229 6.42 11.92 1.77
C ALA A 229 7.60 12.13 0.80
N THR A 230 8.45 13.08 1.14
CA THR A 230 9.58 13.52 0.31
C THR A 230 10.84 12.66 0.44
N ASN A 231 10.93 11.80 1.46
CA ASN A 231 12.07 10.91 1.68
C ASN A 231 11.65 9.55 2.25
N LYS A 232 12.47 8.50 2.03
CA LYS A 232 12.24 7.10 2.48
C LYS A 232 12.07 6.93 4.00
N VAL A 233 12.66 7.81 4.82
CA VAL A 233 12.72 7.62 6.28
C VAL A 233 11.41 8.02 6.94
N ASN A 234 10.73 9.05 6.44
CA ASN A 234 9.48 9.55 7.01
C ASN A 234 8.24 8.69 6.61
N HIS A 235 8.37 7.71 5.70
CA HIS A 235 7.23 6.91 5.22
C HIS A 235 6.68 5.90 6.20
N LYS A 236 7.56 5.32 7.02
CA LYS A 236 7.19 4.26 7.96
C LYS A 236 6.10 4.73 8.91
N ASP A 237 6.24 5.95 9.42
CA ASP A 237 5.31 6.48 10.40
C ASP A 237 3.97 6.90 9.75
N CYS A 238 4.00 7.44 8.52
CA CYS A 238 2.79 7.86 7.80
C CYS A 238 1.86 6.70 7.40
N SER A 239 2.42 5.55 7.03
CA SER A 239 1.62 4.39 6.58
C SER A 239 0.82 3.70 7.70
N PHE A 240 1.14 3.97 8.97
CA PHE A 240 0.37 3.47 10.13
C PHE A 240 -0.90 4.28 10.43
N PHE A 241 -1.02 5.51 9.93
CA PHE A 241 -2.13 6.42 10.24
C PHE A 241 -3.34 6.28 9.32
N LEU A 242 -3.22 5.59 8.19
CA LEU A 242 -4.29 5.44 7.19
C LEU A 242 -4.78 4.00 7.12
N ALA A 243 -5.46 3.54 8.18
CA ALA A 243 -6.16 2.26 8.27
C ALA A 243 -7.68 2.46 8.29
#